data_AF-A0A0G4MCM9-F1
#
_entry.id   AF-A0A0G4MCM9-F1
#
_cell.length_a   1.000
_cell.length_b   1.000
_cell.length_c   1.000
_cell.angle_alpha   90.00
_cell.angle_beta   90.00
_cell.angle_gamma   90.00
#
_symmetry.space_group_name_H-M   'P 1'
#
loop_
_entity.id
_entity.type
_entity.pdbx_description
1 polymer ?
#
loop_
_entity_poly.entity_id
_entity_poly.type
_entity_poly.pdbx_seq_one_letter_code
_entity_poly.pdbx_strand_id
1 'polypeptide(L)'
;MASPVAELEAGLQAMSHLKPPGVSGSRISSITALCVGSVQSESVLIQKIYTHFKKTAGDHKLGVLYVVDSVTRKWLERAKSSGQDVDGSATDGTFAAGVHR
;
A
#
# COMPACT_ATOMS: atom_id res chain seq x y z
N MET A 1 -20.20 -5.92 1.02
CA MET A 1 -19.05 -4.98 1.01
C MET A 1 -17.92 -5.64 0.24
N ALA A 2 -17.18 -4.91 -0.59
CA ALA A 2 -16.01 -5.47 -1.28
C ALA A 2 -14.89 -5.74 -0.25
N SER A 3 -14.02 -6.72 -0.52
CA SER A 3 -12.87 -6.95 0.35
C SER A 3 -11.85 -5.82 0.17
N PRO A 4 -11.04 -5.50 1.21
CA PRO A 4 -9.95 -4.52 1.07
C PRO A 4 -9.01 -4.82 -0.10
N VAL A 5 -8.83 -6.11 -0.40
CA VAL A 5 -8.05 -6.59 -1.54
C VAL A 5 -8.66 -6.18 -2.87
N ALA A 6 -9.97 -6.39 -3.06
CA ALA A 6 -10.66 -6.02 -4.29
C ALA A 6 -10.65 -4.50 -4.52
N GLU A 7 -10.83 -3.71 -3.46
CA GLU A 7 -10.77 -2.25 -3.53
C GLU A 7 -9.35 -1.74 -3.85
N LEU A 8 -8.31 -2.34 -3.25
CA LEU A 8 -6.92 -2.04 -3.59
C LEU A 8 -6.63 -2.36 -5.07
N GLU A 9 -7.03 -3.53 -5.56
CA GLU A 9 -6.80 -3.94 -6.95
C GLU A 9 -7.50 -2.99 -7.94
N ALA A 10 -8.74 -2.59 -7.64
CA ALA A 10 -9.46 -1.61 -8.44
C ALA A 10 -8.76 -0.24 -8.45
N GLY A 11 -8.28 0.22 -7.28
CA GLY A 11 -7.54 1.48 -7.15
C GLY A 11 -6.24 1.49 -7.97
N LEU A 12 -5.44 0.44 -7.85
CA LEU A 12 -4.19 0.27 -8.60
C LEU A 12 -4.45 0.13 -10.11
N GLN A 13 -5.44 -0.66 -10.51
CA GLN A 13 -5.81 -0.82 -11.92
C GLN A 13 -6.23 0.51 -12.54
N ALA A 14 -6.97 1.34 -11.81
CA ALA A 14 -7.37 2.65 -12.29
C ALA A 14 -6.17 3.61 -12.47
N MET A 15 -5.08 3.43 -11.72
CA MET A 15 -3.84 4.19 -11.94
C MET A 15 -3.13 3.78 -13.24
N SER A 16 -3.29 2.54 -13.69
CA SER A 16 -2.74 2.07 -14.98
C SER A 16 -3.41 2.72 -16.21
N HIS A 17 -4.58 3.35 -16.03
CA HIS A 17 -5.29 4.05 -17.11
C HIS A 17 -4.99 5.56 -17.14
N LEU A 18 -4.18 6.07 -16.21
CA LEU A 18 -3.75 7.46 -16.22
C LEU A 18 -2.68 7.69 -17.29
N LYS A 19 -2.46 8.95 -17.65
CA LYS A 19 -1.28 9.29 -18.47
C LYS A 19 0.00 9.00 -17.66
N PRO A 20 1.12 8.65 -18.32
CA PRO A 20 2.41 8.58 -17.66
C PRO A 20 2.66 9.86 -16.84
N PRO A 21 3.11 9.76 -15.56
CA PRO A 21 3.71 8.57 -14.94
C PRO A 21 2.75 7.67 -14.14
N GLY A 22 1.44 7.69 -14.42
CA GLY A 22 0.46 6.87 -13.70
C GLY A 22 0.10 7.41 -12.31
N VAL A 23 0.26 8.71 -12.08
CA VAL A 23 0.16 9.33 -10.75
C VAL A 23 -1.16 10.08 -10.58
N SER A 24 -1.81 9.88 -9.43
CA SER A 24 -2.95 10.67 -8.99
C SER A 24 -2.92 10.81 -7.47
N GLY A 25 -2.80 12.04 -6.98
CA GLY A 25 -2.71 12.30 -5.53
C GLY A 25 -3.93 11.80 -4.76
N SER A 26 -5.14 12.04 -5.29
CA SER A 26 -6.38 11.55 -4.65
C SER A 26 -6.44 10.03 -4.60
N ARG A 27 -6.05 9.33 -5.67
CA ARG A 27 -6.00 7.85 -5.68
C ARG A 27 -4.97 7.31 -4.70
N ILE A 28 -3.78 7.90 -4.65
CA ILE A 28 -2.74 7.52 -3.67
C ILE A 28 -3.30 7.69 -2.26
N SER A 29 -3.91 8.84 -1.94
CA SER A 29 -4.52 9.07 -0.63
C SER A 29 -5.63 8.07 -0.29
N SER A 30 -6.51 7.73 -1.23
CA SER A 30 -7.55 6.72 -1.02
C SER A 30 -6.98 5.32 -0.78
N ILE A 31 -5.99 4.89 -1.56
CA ILE A 31 -5.31 3.60 -1.38
C ILE A 31 -4.60 3.57 -0.02
N THR A 32 -3.91 4.65 0.35
CA THR A 32 -3.25 4.75 1.66
C THR A 32 -4.24 4.65 2.81
N ALA A 33 -5.39 5.33 2.72
CA ALA A 33 -6.44 5.24 3.73
C ALA A 33 -6.98 3.81 3.87
N LEU A 34 -7.18 3.12 2.74
CA LEU A 34 -7.58 1.71 2.72
C LEU A 34 -6.56 0.81 3.41
N CYS A 35 -5.26 0.96 3.09
CA CYS A 35 -4.20 0.16 3.70
C CYS A 35 -4.05 0.43 5.20
N VAL A 36 -4.22 1.67 5.64
CA VAL A 36 -4.21 2.03 7.07
C VAL A 36 -5.43 1.45 7.78
N GLY A 37 -6.62 1.53 7.19
CA GLY A 37 -7.87 1.01 7.77
C GLY A 37 -7.94 -0.52 7.79
N SER A 38 -7.16 -1.20 6.95
CA SER A 38 -7.20 -2.65 6.76
C SER A 38 -5.86 -3.32 7.11
N VAL A 39 -5.14 -2.79 8.10
CA VAL A 39 -3.80 -3.27 8.50
C VAL A 39 -3.78 -4.76 8.91
N GLN A 40 -4.93 -5.32 9.33
CA GLN A 40 -5.07 -6.75 9.61
C GLN A 40 -4.89 -7.66 8.38
N SER A 41 -4.88 -7.06 7.18
CA SER A 41 -4.67 -7.73 5.89
C SER A 41 -3.38 -7.25 5.20
N GLU A 42 -2.47 -6.61 5.93
CA GLU A 42 -1.20 -6.07 5.45
C GLU A 42 -0.42 -7.04 4.56
N SER A 43 -0.34 -8.32 4.95
CA SER A 43 0.42 -9.31 4.17
C SER A 43 -0.11 -9.44 2.74
N VAL A 44 -1.43 -9.54 2.58
CA VAL A 44 -2.06 -9.68 1.27
C VAL A 44 -2.04 -8.36 0.50
N LEU A 45 -2.22 -7.22 1.18
CA LEU A 45 -2.18 -5.89 0.56
C LEU A 45 -0.79 -5.61 -0.03
N ILE A 46 0.29 -5.88 0.72
CA ILE A 46 1.68 -5.72 0.26
C ILE A 46 1.94 -6.63 -0.94
N GLN A 47 1.54 -7.92 -0.86
CA GLN A 47 1.71 -8.86 -1.96
C GLN A 47 1.02 -8.38 -3.24
N LYS A 48 -0.17 -7.77 -3.13
CA LYS A 48 -0.91 -7.23 -4.27
C LYS A 48 -0.24 -5.98 -4.86
N ILE A 49 0.25 -5.07 -4.02
CA ILE A 49 1.03 -3.90 -4.48
C ILE A 49 2.30 -4.36 -5.21
N TYR A 50 3.06 -5.30 -4.62
CA TYR A 50 4.26 -5.87 -5.23
C TYR A 50 3.96 -6.51 -6.59
N THR A 51 2.95 -7.39 -6.65
CA THR A 51 2.53 -8.06 -7.88
C THR A 51 2.10 -7.03 -8.94
N HIS A 52 1.37 -5.99 -8.54
CA HIS A 52 0.97 -4.89 -9.41
C HIS A 52 2.20 -4.14 -9.95
N PHE A 53 3.16 -3.78 -9.09
CA PHE A 53 4.41 -3.13 -9.51
C PHE A 53 5.18 -3.96 -10.54
N LYS A 54 5.25 -5.29 -10.35
CA LYS A 54 5.95 -6.20 -11.27
C LYS A 54 5.31 -6.24 -12.66
N LYS A 55 3.97 -6.24 -12.76
CA LYS A 55 3.24 -6.23 -14.05
C LYS A 55 3.15 -4.84 -14.70
N THR A 56 3.35 -3.76 -13.94
CA THR A 56 3.20 -2.39 -14.42
C THR A 56 4.29 -2.03 -15.42
N ALA A 57 3.89 -1.39 -16.54
CA ALA A 57 4.81 -0.86 -17.55
C ALA A 57 5.78 0.17 -16.94
N GLY A 58 6.98 0.29 -17.52
CA GLY A 58 8.07 1.07 -16.92
C GLY A 58 7.72 2.54 -16.64
N ASP A 59 6.95 3.15 -17.53
CA ASP A 59 6.47 4.53 -17.45
C ASP A 59 5.41 4.78 -16.36
N HIS A 60 4.80 3.73 -15.81
CA HIS A 60 3.79 3.82 -14.73
C HIS A 60 4.29 3.30 -13.38
N LYS A 61 5.51 2.73 -13.32
CA LYS A 61 6.09 2.21 -12.08
C LYS A 61 6.25 3.29 -11.00
N LEU A 62 6.52 4.53 -11.39
CA LEU A 62 6.64 5.64 -10.45
C LEU A 62 5.35 5.90 -9.67
N GLY A 63 4.18 5.81 -10.32
CA GLY A 63 2.89 5.92 -9.65
C GLY A 63 2.70 4.86 -8.56
N VAL A 64 3.11 3.62 -8.82
CA VAL A 64 3.04 2.53 -7.83
C VAL A 64 4.06 2.74 -6.70
N LEU A 65 5.25 3.26 -6.98
CA LEU A 65 6.24 3.59 -5.95
C LEU A 65 5.75 4.71 -5.01
N TYR A 66 4.98 5.68 -5.51
CA TYR A 66 4.34 6.68 -4.64
C TYR A 66 3.25 6.09 -3.74
N VAL A 67 2.56 5.04 -4.17
CA VAL A 67 1.64 4.28 -3.30
C VAL A 67 2.43 3.59 -2.19
N VAL A 68 3.51 2.87 -2.53
CA VAL A 68 4.38 2.21 -1.55
C VAL A 68 4.91 3.21 -0.53
N ASP A 69 5.51 4.32 -0.98
CA ASP A 69 6.02 5.37 -0.10
C ASP A 69 4.93 5.90 0.85
N SER A 70 3.76 6.23 0.30
CA SER A 70 2.67 6.81 1.10
C SER A 70 2.14 5.83 2.16
N VAL A 71 1.97 4.56 1.81
CA VAL A 71 1.51 3.50 2.73
C VAL A 71 2.56 3.25 3.81
N THR A 72 3.82 3.02 3.43
CA THR A 72 4.90 2.72 4.37
C THR A 72 5.12 3.88 5.35
N ARG A 73 5.14 5.14 4.89
CA ARG A 73 5.26 6.30 5.80
C ARG A 73 4.12 6.35 6.80
N LYS A 74 2.87 6.12 6.36
CA LYS A 74 1.71 6.13 7.26
C LYS A 74 1.69 4.97 8.24
N TRP A 75 2.09 3.78 7.82
CA TRP A 75 2.25 2.66 8.75
C TRP A 75 3.39 2.90 9.74
N LEU A 76 4.52 3.48 9.32
CA LEU A 76 5.61 3.83 10.24
C LEU A 76 5.18 4.86 11.28
N GLU A 77 4.44 5.90 10.88
CA GLU A 77 3.85 6.88 11.81
C GLU A 77 2.94 6.17 12.84
N ARG A 78 2.07 5.26 12.38
CA ARG A 78 1.12 4.52 13.23
C ARG A 78 1.79 3.48 14.13
N ALA A 79 2.83 2.81 13.66
CA ALA A 79 3.62 1.87 14.44
C ALA A 79 4.28 2.60 15.62
N LYS A 80 4.95 3.73 15.34
CA LYS A 80 5.56 4.59 16.37
C LYS A 80 4.54 5.10 17.38
N SER A 81 3.38 5.59 16.92
CA SER A 81 2.34 6.09 17.82
C SER A 81 1.71 4.98 18.70
N SER A 82 1.81 3.73 18.27
CA SER A 82 1.26 2.56 18.97
C SER A 82 2.32 1.81 19.78
N GLY A 83 3.56 2.33 19.86
CA GLY A 83 4.66 1.65 20.55
C GLY A 83 5.06 0.32 19.92
N GLN A 84 4.84 0.14 18.62
CA GLN A 84 5.24 -1.07 17.89
C GLN A 84 6.65 -0.92 17.34
N ASP A 85 7.54 -1.84 17.70
CA ASP A 85 8.89 -1.91 17.17
C ASP A 85 8.88 -2.54 15.77
N VAL A 86 9.59 -1.90 14.83
CA VAL A 86 9.67 -2.33 13.43
C VAL A 86 10.86 -3.25 13.26
N ASP A 87 10.67 -4.52 13.56
CA ASP A 87 11.66 -5.58 13.40
C ASP A 87 11.02 -6.91 12.97
N GLY A 88 11.84 -7.96 12.86
CA GLY A 88 11.40 -9.30 12.45
C GLY A 88 10.50 -10.02 13.45
N SER A 89 10.26 -9.48 14.64
CA SER A 89 9.34 -10.00 15.66
C SER A 89 7.96 -9.36 15.61
N ALA A 90 7.76 -8.35 14.75
CA ALA A 90 6.49 -7.66 14.61
C ALA A 90 5.35 -8.63 14.22
N THR A 91 4.26 -8.60 14.97
CA THR A 91 3.13 -9.50 14.79
C THR A 91 2.34 -9.19 13.51
N ASP A 92 1.94 -10.20 12.77
CA ASP A 92 1.05 -10.08 11.62
C ASP A 92 -0.24 -9.31 11.98
N GLY A 93 -0.75 -8.56 11.02
CA GLY A 93 -1.88 -7.65 11.19
C GLY A 93 -1.55 -6.32 11.86
N THR A 94 -0.26 -6.01 12.09
CA THR A 94 0.18 -4.75 12.72
C THR A 94 0.86 -3.80 11.73
N PHE A 95 0.94 -2.52 12.10
CA PHE A 95 1.61 -1.52 11.28
C PHE A 95 3.11 -1.80 11.18
N ALA A 96 3.74 -2.25 12.28
CA ALA A 96 5.15 -2.60 12.28
C ALA A 96 5.47 -3.77 11.34
N ALA A 97 4.67 -4.84 11.36
CA ALA A 97 4.84 -5.97 10.44
C ALA A 97 4.68 -5.54 8.99
N GLY A 98 3.75 -4.63 8.72
CA GLY A 98 3.56 -4.05 7.40
C GLY A 98 4.76 -3.23 6.89
N VAL A 99 5.48 -2.53 7.78
CA VAL A 99 6.68 -1.75 7.40
C VAL A 99 7.91 -2.64 7.22
N HIS A 100 8.05 -3.73 7.97
CA HIS A 100 9.23 -4.59 7.93
C HIS A 100 9.31 -5.48 6.67
N ARG A 101 8.16 -5.82 6.06
CA ARG A 101 8.03 -6.78 4.94
C ARG A 101 8.48 -6.25 3.57
#